data_AF-A0A371JUP5-F1
#
_entry.id   AF-A0A371JUP5-F1
#
_cell.length_a   1.000
_cell.length_b   1.000
_cell.length_c   1.000
_cell.angle_alpha   90.00
_cell.angle_beta   90.00
_cell.angle_gamma   90.00
#
_symmetry.space_group_name_H-M   'P 1'
#
loop_
_entity.id
_entity.type
_entity.pdbx_description
1 polymer ?
#
loop_
_entity_poly.entity_id
_entity_poly.type
_entity_poly.pdbx_seq_one_letter_code
_entity_poly.pdbx_strand_id
1 'polypeptide(L)'
;MNFSDILLVIISSAGLLHGFAFAIYLGFLKKKKTTANYLLALILVFMAFRIGKSVMLNFGEDLEPIFIFAGLAFLLLIGPLVRWYVSGMTEVNFKLPKYYLLELAPFILLFISSFFVTKNWFETNSKGVIIVFSSVLIFIYLHFAFYILVANRLVQKVKKNHPKEQQTKSQKVIISWLRLLVIGLAIIWVSYFLNIIEDAVPYVVGPIMYSMVVYFLSFKAFQLKVTDIDGSVFKKNDDSQLFAQISKLVVEDKMFLEADISLSSLSKLIGKSTQKTSEVINQYAKQNFNDFINYHRIQESKRMLLGDAGKNYKISTIAFDSGFSSLSSFNSAFKKFEGTTPSSYSKR
;
A
#
# COMPACT_ATOMS: atom_id res chain seq x y z
N MET A 1 -14.06 -2.18 41.19
CA MET A 1 -13.99 -2.29 39.73
C MET A 1 -15.11 -3.19 39.25
N ASN A 2 -15.96 -2.68 38.36
CA ASN A 2 -16.97 -3.49 37.68
C ASN A 2 -16.33 -4.28 36.51
N PHE A 3 -17.07 -5.18 35.87
CA PHE A 3 -16.56 -5.98 34.75
C PHE A 3 -16.07 -5.11 33.57
N SER A 4 -16.77 -4.02 33.25
CA SER A 4 -16.38 -3.08 32.19
C SER A 4 -15.05 -2.37 32.47
N ASP A 5 -14.75 -2.06 33.72
CA ASP A 5 -13.48 -1.45 34.13
C ASP A 5 -12.32 -2.42 33.91
N ILE A 6 -12.52 -3.69 34.29
CA ILE A 6 -11.52 -4.75 34.10
C ILE A 6 -11.25 -4.93 32.60
N LEU A 7 -12.33 -4.99 31.79
CA LEU A 7 -12.23 -5.11 30.34
C LEU A 7 -11.50 -3.92 29.71
N LEU A 8 -11.84 -2.69 30.14
CA LEU A 8 -11.19 -1.47 29.69
C LEU A 8 -9.69 -1.52 29.97
N VAL A 9 -9.27 -1.85 31.20
CA VAL A 9 -7.86 -1.91 31.57
C VAL A 9 -7.12 -2.96 30.76
N ILE A 10 -7.63 -4.18 30.68
CA ILE A 10 -6.95 -5.29 29.99
C ILE A 10 -6.79 -4.97 28.50
N ILE A 11 -7.88 -4.59 27.82
CA ILE A 11 -7.84 -4.34 26.37
C ILE A 11 -7.04 -3.08 26.05
N SER A 12 -7.20 -2.01 26.84
CA SER A 12 -6.48 -0.75 26.62
C SER A 12 -4.98 -0.91 26.88
N SER A 13 -4.59 -1.67 27.91
CA SER A 13 -3.18 -1.96 28.17
C SER A 13 -2.55 -2.76 27.04
N ALA A 14 -3.26 -3.77 26.52
CA ALA A 14 -2.80 -4.53 25.36
C ALA A 14 -2.65 -3.63 24.11
N GLY A 15 -3.64 -2.77 23.84
CA GLY A 15 -3.60 -1.83 22.73
C GLY A 15 -2.46 -0.82 22.84
N LEU A 16 -2.26 -0.25 24.03
CA LEU A 16 -1.22 0.74 24.32
C LEU A 16 0.17 0.12 24.20
N LEU A 17 0.42 -1.01 24.87
CA LEU A 17 1.72 -1.70 24.81
C LEU A 17 2.06 -2.12 23.39
N HIS A 18 1.09 -2.69 22.66
CA HIS A 18 1.33 -3.14 21.29
C HIS A 18 1.56 -1.97 20.33
N GLY A 19 0.74 -0.92 20.42
CA GLY A 19 0.90 0.28 19.60
C GLY A 19 2.25 0.96 19.83
N PHE A 20 2.65 1.10 21.10
CA PHE A 20 3.93 1.72 21.46
C PHE A 20 5.13 0.87 21.05
N ALA A 21 5.10 -0.44 21.32
CA ALA A 21 6.16 -1.36 20.89
C ALA A 21 6.30 -1.38 19.36
N PHE A 22 5.18 -1.36 18.63
CA PHE A 22 5.21 -1.33 17.17
C PHE A 22 5.74 0.01 16.65
N ALA A 23 5.37 1.14 17.26
CA ALA A 23 5.94 2.43 16.93
C ALA A 23 7.46 2.48 17.16
N ILE A 24 7.96 1.93 18.28
CA ILE A 24 9.39 1.82 18.56
C ILE A 24 10.09 0.97 17.48
N TYR A 25 9.51 -0.17 17.13
CA TYR A 25 10.06 -1.03 16.09
C TYR A 25 10.22 -0.27 14.76
N LEU A 26 9.17 0.45 14.33
CA LEU A 26 9.17 1.21 13.08
C LEU A 26 10.15 2.39 13.09
N GLY A 27 10.22 3.14 14.20
CA GLY A 27 11.05 4.34 14.32
C GLY A 27 12.53 4.06 14.59
N PHE A 28 12.84 3.02 15.38
CA PHE A 28 14.19 2.81 15.91
C PHE A 28 14.83 1.50 15.45
N LEU A 29 14.12 0.38 15.55
CA LEU A 29 14.72 -0.96 15.37
C LEU A 29 14.81 -1.43 13.92
N LYS A 30 13.95 -0.90 13.04
CA LYS A 30 13.93 -1.31 11.64
C LYS A 30 15.18 -0.85 10.88
N LYS A 31 15.84 -1.77 10.14
CA LYS A 31 17.06 -1.48 9.37
C LYS A 31 16.86 -0.46 8.23
N LYS A 32 15.80 -0.62 7.43
CA LYS A 32 15.44 0.30 6.34
C LYS A 32 14.17 1.07 6.70
N LYS A 33 14.33 2.36 6.97
CA LYS A 33 13.25 3.24 7.42
C LYS A 33 12.83 4.15 6.27
N THR A 34 11.52 4.23 6.03
CA THR A 34 10.92 5.13 5.05
C THR A 34 10.17 6.23 5.80
N THR A 35 9.87 7.35 5.14
CA THR A 35 9.03 8.41 5.71
C THR A 35 7.67 7.85 6.19
N ALA A 36 7.08 6.91 5.42
CA ALA A 36 5.83 6.25 5.78
C ALA A 36 5.93 5.46 7.09
N ASN A 37 7.07 4.81 7.36
CA ASN A 37 7.28 4.09 8.63
C ASN A 37 7.28 5.04 9.84
N TYR A 38 7.93 6.21 9.73
CA TYR A 38 7.90 7.22 10.79
C TYR A 38 6.50 7.82 10.98
N LEU A 39 5.78 8.08 9.89
CA LEU A 39 4.41 8.60 9.96
C LEU A 39 3.47 7.60 10.63
N LEU A 40 3.57 6.31 10.28
CA LEU A 40 2.79 5.26 10.95
C LEU A 40 3.16 5.13 12.43
N ALA A 41 4.45 5.21 12.78
CA ALA A 41 4.89 5.22 14.17
C ALA A 41 4.29 6.39 14.95
N LEU A 42 4.31 7.61 14.39
CA LEU A 42 3.70 8.78 15.03
C LEU A 42 2.19 8.62 15.20
N ILE A 43 1.48 8.10 14.19
CA ILE A 43 0.06 7.77 14.31
C ILE A 43 -0.12 6.86 15.52
N LEU A 44 0.59 5.73 15.58
CA LEU A 44 0.50 4.74 16.67
C LEU A 44 0.84 5.31 18.05
N VAL A 45 1.76 6.28 18.15
CA VAL A 45 2.06 6.97 19.41
C VAL A 45 0.90 7.84 19.86
N PHE A 46 0.35 8.69 18.98
CA PHE A 46 -0.78 9.55 19.35
C PHE A 46 -2.07 8.75 19.59
N MET A 47 -2.23 7.65 18.88
CA MET A 47 -3.21 6.59 19.12
C MET A 47 -3.10 6.01 20.55
N ALA A 48 -1.89 5.59 20.94
CA ALA A 48 -1.62 5.05 22.27
C ALA A 48 -1.82 6.09 23.38
N PHE A 49 -1.38 7.33 23.15
CA PHE A 49 -1.58 8.44 24.07
C PHE A 49 -3.06 8.74 24.28
N ARG A 50 -3.89 8.69 23.23
CA ARG A 50 -5.35 8.81 23.34
C ARG A 50 -5.95 7.73 24.23
N ILE A 51 -5.54 6.47 24.07
CA ILE A 51 -5.99 5.35 24.91
C ILE A 51 -5.58 5.60 26.37
N GLY A 52 -4.29 5.92 26.61
CA GLY A 52 -3.75 6.17 27.94
C GLY A 52 -4.49 7.29 28.67
N LYS A 53 -4.72 8.42 27.99
CA LYS A 53 -5.52 9.54 28.53
C LYS A 53 -6.93 9.09 28.93
N SER A 54 -7.57 8.23 28.14
CA SER A 54 -8.93 7.75 28.46
C SER A 54 -8.96 6.84 29.68
N VAL A 55 -7.95 5.98 29.83
CA VAL A 55 -7.81 5.13 31.02
C VAL A 55 -7.55 6.01 32.25
N MET A 56 -6.64 6.99 32.15
CA MET A 56 -6.39 7.94 33.23
C MET A 56 -7.64 8.75 33.59
N LEU A 57 -8.47 9.15 32.62
CA LEU A 57 -9.73 9.85 32.91
C LEU A 57 -10.76 8.95 33.60
N ASN A 58 -10.76 7.63 33.32
CA ASN A 58 -11.72 6.70 33.92
C ASN A 58 -11.36 6.30 35.36
N PHE A 59 -10.06 6.27 35.69
CA PHE A 59 -9.58 5.78 36.99
C PHE A 59 -8.86 6.84 37.83
N GLY A 60 -8.44 7.94 37.23
CA GLY A 60 -7.77 9.04 37.91
C GLY A 60 -8.81 9.97 38.53
N GLU A 61 -8.76 10.10 39.85
CA GLU A 61 -9.45 11.18 40.56
C GLU A 61 -8.72 12.50 40.29
N ASP A 62 -9.46 13.59 40.10
CA ASP A 62 -8.92 14.96 39.95
C ASP A 62 -7.95 15.20 38.77
N LEU A 63 -8.22 14.63 37.59
CA LEU A 63 -7.40 14.93 36.40
C LEU A 63 -7.48 16.42 36.04
N GLU A 64 -6.35 17.13 36.15
CA GLU A 64 -6.25 18.56 35.84
C GLU A 64 -6.74 18.86 34.41
N PRO A 65 -7.61 19.88 34.20
CA PRO A 65 -8.21 20.16 32.88
C PRO A 65 -7.19 20.38 31.77
N ILE A 66 -6.00 20.92 32.08
CA ILE A 66 -4.92 21.05 31.12
C ILE A 66 -4.58 19.71 30.44
N PHE A 67 -4.54 18.59 31.18
CA PHE A 67 -4.29 17.28 30.60
C PHE A 67 -5.46 16.78 29.75
N ILE A 68 -6.69 17.15 30.10
CA ILE A 68 -7.87 16.82 29.30
C ILE A 68 -7.81 17.52 27.95
N PHE A 69 -7.59 18.84 27.94
CA PHE A 69 -7.56 19.67 26.74
C PHE A 69 -6.30 19.45 25.90
N ALA A 70 -5.12 19.36 26.51
CA ALA A 70 -3.90 18.95 25.80
C ALA A 70 -4.09 17.56 25.19
N GLY A 71 -4.69 16.64 25.97
CA GLY A 71 -5.14 15.32 25.54
C GLY A 71 -5.94 15.36 24.24
N LEU A 72 -6.97 16.20 24.21
CA LEU A 72 -7.84 16.44 23.06
C LEU A 72 -7.11 17.09 21.88
N ALA A 73 -6.16 17.99 22.13
CA ALA A 73 -5.36 18.59 21.09
C ALA A 73 -4.56 17.54 20.31
N PHE A 74 -3.93 16.58 20.98
CA PHE A 74 -3.16 15.52 20.29
C PHE A 74 -3.98 14.68 19.30
N LEU A 75 -5.30 14.60 19.43
CA LEU A 75 -6.16 13.94 18.43
C LEU A 75 -6.14 14.67 17.09
N LEU A 76 -5.98 16.00 17.10
CA LEU A 76 -5.90 16.81 15.87
C LEU A 76 -4.66 16.48 15.03
N LEU A 77 -3.64 15.83 15.59
CA LEU A 77 -2.47 15.36 14.83
C LEU A 77 -2.77 14.12 14.00
N ILE A 78 -3.69 13.25 14.44
CA ILE A 78 -3.92 11.94 13.81
C ILE A 78 -4.40 12.11 12.37
N GLY A 79 -5.31 13.04 12.10
CA GLY A 79 -5.87 13.30 10.77
C GLY A 79 -4.80 13.66 9.72
N PRO A 80 -4.05 14.76 9.90
CA PRO A 80 -2.95 15.16 9.02
C PRO A 80 -1.92 14.04 8.83
N LEU A 81 -1.51 13.37 9.92
CA LEU A 81 -0.55 12.27 9.84
C LEU A 81 -1.06 11.11 8.98
N VAL A 82 -2.34 10.74 9.07
CA VAL A 82 -2.95 9.71 8.21
C VAL A 82 -2.92 10.13 6.74
N ARG A 83 -3.25 11.38 6.42
CA ARG A 83 -3.15 11.89 5.05
C ARG A 83 -1.72 11.81 4.53
N TRP A 84 -0.74 12.25 5.32
CA TRP A 84 0.66 12.21 4.94
C TRP A 84 1.14 10.77 4.79
N TYR A 85 0.69 9.86 5.64
CA TYR A 85 0.99 8.44 5.55
C TYR A 85 0.46 7.82 4.25
N VAL A 86 -0.80 8.08 3.90
CA VAL A 86 -1.39 7.64 2.62
C VAL A 86 -0.59 8.19 1.44
N SER A 87 -0.17 9.45 1.50
CA SER A 87 0.68 10.06 0.47
C SER A 87 2.05 9.36 0.40
N GLY A 88 2.70 9.11 1.54
CA GLY A 88 3.96 8.39 1.62
C GLY A 88 3.92 6.94 1.12
N MET A 89 2.75 6.30 1.21
CA MET A 89 2.54 4.96 0.70
C MET A 89 2.17 4.91 -0.79
N THR A 90 1.84 6.06 -1.41
CA THR A 90 1.30 6.09 -2.78
C THR A 90 2.08 6.96 -3.75
N GLU A 91 2.86 7.92 -3.25
CA GLU A 91 3.72 8.79 -4.06
C GLU A 91 5.17 8.29 -4.09
N VAL A 92 5.79 8.41 -5.28
CA VAL A 92 7.17 8.00 -5.49
C VAL A 92 8.10 8.99 -4.78
N ASN A 93 9.02 8.48 -3.95
CA ASN A 93 10.01 9.29 -3.21
C ASN A 93 9.38 10.41 -2.37
N PHE A 94 8.23 10.13 -1.74
CA PHE A 94 7.52 11.11 -0.93
C PHE A 94 8.40 11.78 0.13
N LYS A 95 8.42 13.11 0.10
CA LYS A 95 8.98 13.98 1.13
C LYS A 95 7.89 14.93 1.59
N LEU A 96 7.80 15.17 2.89
CA LEU A 96 6.77 16.03 3.46
C LEU A 96 7.01 17.49 3.01
N PRO A 97 6.10 18.09 2.22
CA PRO A 97 6.26 19.48 1.80
C PRO A 97 6.06 20.43 2.98
N LYS A 98 6.79 21.55 3.03
CA LYS A 98 6.71 22.51 4.16
C LYS A 98 5.30 23.08 4.36
N TYR A 99 4.53 23.28 3.29
CA TYR A 99 3.17 23.81 3.39
C TYR A 99 2.19 22.84 4.05
N TYR A 100 2.48 21.53 4.11
CA TYR A 100 1.68 20.58 4.90
C TYR A 100 1.75 20.88 6.40
N LEU A 101 2.80 21.56 6.89
CA LEU A 101 2.90 21.94 8.30
C LEU A 101 1.75 22.88 8.74
N LEU A 102 1.09 23.58 7.82
CA LEU A 102 -0.11 24.37 8.12
C LEU A 102 -1.28 23.50 8.61
N GLU A 103 -1.31 22.21 8.25
CA GLU A 103 -2.31 21.26 8.74
C GLU A 103 -2.17 20.98 10.25
N LEU A 104 -1.04 21.38 10.86
CA LEU A 104 -0.81 21.30 12.31
C LEU A 104 -1.35 22.53 13.06
N ALA A 105 -1.79 23.58 12.37
CA ALA A 105 -2.28 24.80 13.02
C ALA A 105 -3.44 24.55 14.00
N PRO A 106 -4.46 23.71 13.68
CA PRO A 106 -5.52 23.40 14.65
C PRO A 106 -4.98 22.76 15.94
N PHE A 107 -4.01 21.87 15.82
CA PHE A 107 -3.34 21.27 16.99
C PHE A 107 -2.61 22.33 17.80
N ILE A 108 -1.78 23.16 17.17
CA ILE A 108 -0.98 24.19 17.86
C ILE A 108 -1.89 25.16 18.62
N LEU A 109 -2.96 25.64 17.96
CA LEU A 109 -3.92 26.56 18.57
C LEU A 109 -4.61 25.95 19.78
N LEU A 110 -5.14 24.73 19.66
CA LEU A 110 -5.85 24.07 20.76
C LEU A 110 -4.89 23.69 21.90
N PHE A 111 -3.69 23.22 21.56
CA PHE A 111 -2.67 22.87 22.55
C PHE A 111 -2.22 24.10 23.34
N ILE A 112 -1.93 25.24 22.68
CA ILE A 112 -1.61 26.50 23.37
C ILE A 112 -2.80 26.96 24.23
N SER A 113 -4.03 26.88 23.71
CA SER A 113 -5.22 27.28 24.48
C SER A 113 -5.42 26.45 25.76
N SER A 114 -4.96 25.20 25.78
CA SER A 114 -5.08 24.32 26.96
C SER A 114 -4.35 24.83 28.19
N PHE A 115 -3.28 25.60 28.02
CA PHE A 115 -2.53 26.22 29.13
C PHE A 115 -3.31 27.34 29.84
N PHE A 116 -4.35 27.87 29.19
CA PHE A 116 -5.18 28.94 29.74
C PHE A 116 -6.46 28.41 30.39
N VAL A 117 -6.72 27.10 30.33
CA VAL A 117 -7.90 26.47 30.94
C VAL A 117 -7.61 26.19 32.42
N THR A 118 -8.21 26.97 33.32
CA THR A 118 -8.06 26.78 34.77
C THR A 118 -9.11 25.82 35.34
N LYS A 119 -8.77 25.12 36.43
CA LYS A 119 -9.68 24.22 37.16
C LYS A 119 -10.96 24.93 37.58
N ASN A 120 -10.85 26.13 38.15
CA ASN A 120 -12.00 26.94 38.56
C ASN A 120 -12.94 27.25 37.37
N TRP A 121 -12.39 27.66 36.22
CA TRP A 121 -13.20 27.94 35.03
C TRP A 121 -13.94 26.69 34.54
N PHE A 122 -13.25 25.54 34.49
CA PHE A 122 -13.83 24.28 34.03
C PHE A 122 -14.92 23.76 34.98
N GLU A 123 -14.68 23.83 36.29
CA GLU A 123 -15.60 23.34 37.33
C GLU A 123 -16.78 24.27 37.62
N THR A 124 -16.70 25.55 37.21
CA THR A 124 -17.84 26.50 37.30
C THR A 124 -19.10 25.93 36.60
N ASN A 125 -18.92 25.00 35.65
CA ASN A 125 -19.99 24.28 34.93
C ASN A 125 -21.08 25.21 34.36
N SER A 126 -20.67 26.44 33.99
CA SER A 126 -21.59 27.42 33.40
C SER A 126 -21.98 26.99 31.98
N LYS A 127 -23.13 27.46 31.50
CA LYS A 127 -23.58 27.21 30.12
C LYS A 127 -22.49 27.56 29.08
N GLY A 128 -21.72 28.62 29.32
CA GLY A 128 -20.62 29.03 28.43
C GLY A 128 -19.50 28.00 28.34
N VAL A 129 -19.08 27.43 29.48
CA VAL A 129 -18.03 26.40 29.54
C VAL A 129 -18.47 25.14 28.77
N ILE A 130 -19.72 24.70 28.99
CA ILE A 130 -20.29 23.55 28.29
C ILE A 130 -20.32 23.80 26.77
N ILE A 131 -20.78 24.97 26.33
CA ILE A 131 -20.83 25.31 24.90
C ILE A 131 -19.43 25.30 24.28
N VAL A 132 -18.44 25.91 24.93
CA VAL A 132 -17.05 25.95 24.42
C VAL A 132 -16.48 24.54 24.33
N PHE A 133 -16.61 23.73 25.39
CA PHE A 133 -16.09 22.37 25.42
C PHE A 133 -16.75 21.48 24.35
N SER A 134 -18.08 21.52 24.25
CA SER A 134 -18.82 20.79 23.22
C SER A 134 -18.44 21.24 21.81
N SER A 135 -18.24 22.53 21.59
CA SER A 135 -17.80 23.07 20.28
C SER A 135 -16.42 22.56 19.90
N VAL A 136 -15.47 22.52 20.86
CA VAL A 136 -14.13 21.97 20.66
C VAL A 136 -14.20 20.48 20.33
N LEU A 137 -15.00 19.70 21.05
CA LEU A 137 -15.18 18.27 20.77
C LEU A 137 -15.77 18.02 19.38
N ILE A 138 -16.85 18.72 19.03
CA ILE A 138 -17.48 18.62 17.70
C ILE A 138 -16.46 18.97 16.62
N PHE A 139 -15.67 20.04 16.80
CA PHE A 139 -14.62 20.42 15.86
C PHE A 139 -13.59 19.30 15.67
N ILE A 140 -13.09 18.68 16.76
CA ILE A 140 -12.12 17.58 16.69
C ILE A 140 -12.70 16.39 15.90
N TYR A 141 -13.97 16.05 16.13
CA TYR A 141 -14.60 14.94 15.42
C TYR A 141 -14.86 15.24 13.96
N LEU A 142 -15.30 16.44 13.61
CA LEU A 142 -15.46 16.87 12.22
C LEU A 142 -14.11 16.95 11.50
N HIS A 143 -13.08 17.43 12.19
CA HIS A 143 -11.71 17.44 11.69
C HIS A 143 -11.21 16.02 11.41
N PHE A 144 -11.42 15.08 12.32
CA PHE A 144 -11.03 13.69 12.10
C PHE A 144 -11.82 13.05 10.94
N ALA A 145 -13.13 13.27 10.86
CA ALA A 145 -13.95 12.82 9.73
C ALA A 145 -13.45 13.37 8.39
N PHE A 146 -13.13 14.67 8.34
CA PHE A 146 -12.58 15.33 7.16
C PHE A 146 -11.31 14.62 6.67
N TYR A 147 -10.36 14.32 7.55
CA TYR A 147 -9.13 13.63 7.15
C TYR A 147 -9.34 12.16 6.78
N ILE A 148 -10.31 11.46 7.37
CA ILE A 148 -10.73 10.11 6.93
C ILE A 148 -11.25 10.18 5.49
N LEU A 149 -12.08 11.18 5.16
CA LEU A 149 -12.59 11.40 3.80
C LEU A 149 -11.47 11.75 2.82
N VAL A 150 -10.53 12.61 3.20
CA VAL A 150 -9.36 12.94 2.38
C VAL A 150 -8.50 11.70 2.11
N ALA A 151 -8.20 10.92 3.16
CA ALA A 151 -7.46 9.66 3.05
C ALA A 151 -8.17 8.68 2.10
N ASN A 152 -9.49 8.49 2.25
CA ASN A 152 -10.29 7.66 1.37
C ASN A 152 -10.24 8.15 -0.08
N ARG A 153 -10.38 9.46 -0.32
CA ARG A 153 -10.29 10.04 -1.68
C ARG A 153 -8.93 9.79 -2.33
N LEU A 154 -7.84 9.90 -1.58
CA LEU A 154 -6.49 9.59 -2.08
C LEU A 154 -6.37 8.11 -2.46
N VAL A 155 -6.84 7.20 -1.60
CA VAL A 155 -6.84 5.75 -1.88
C VAL A 155 -7.66 5.43 -3.13
N GLN A 156 -8.84 6.04 -3.28
CA GLN A 156 -9.70 5.85 -4.46
C GLN A 156 -9.06 6.41 -5.73
N LYS A 157 -8.37 7.55 -5.66
CA LYS A 157 -7.62 8.12 -6.78
C LYS A 157 -6.54 7.14 -7.28
N VAL A 158 -5.77 6.55 -6.36
CA VAL A 158 -4.73 5.57 -6.70
C VAL A 158 -5.35 4.30 -7.30
N LYS A 159 -6.44 3.81 -6.71
CA LYS A 159 -7.18 2.65 -7.25
C LYS A 159 -7.74 2.91 -8.65
N LYS A 160 -8.22 4.12 -8.94
CA LYS A 160 -8.70 4.52 -10.27
C LYS A 160 -7.56 4.57 -11.29
N ASN A 161 -6.39 5.07 -10.90
CA ASN A 161 -5.22 5.16 -11.77
C ASN A 161 -4.54 3.81 -12.04
N HIS A 162 -4.79 2.80 -11.20
CA HIS A 162 -4.24 1.46 -11.34
C HIS A 162 -5.37 0.42 -11.29
N PRO A 163 -6.03 0.09 -12.41
CA PRO A 163 -7.07 -0.93 -12.48
C PRO A 163 -6.61 -2.30 -11.97
N LYS A 164 -7.53 -3.10 -11.40
CA LYS A 164 -7.21 -4.33 -10.66
C LYS A 164 -6.45 -5.38 -11.50
N GLU A 165 -6.70 -5.40 -12.81
CA GLU A 165 -6.06 -6.30 -13.78
C GLU A 165 -4.59 -5.92 -14.02
N GLN A 166 -4.25 -4.64 -13.88
CA GLN A 166 -2.91 -4.09 -14.16
C GLN A 166 -2.06 -3.92 -12.89
N GLN A 167 -2.66 -4.05 -11.70
CA GLN A 167 -1.94 -3.89 -10.44
C GLN A 167 -0.94 -5.03 -10.19
N THR A 168 0.28 -4.66 -9.83
CA THR A 168 1.28 -5.61 -9.31
C THR A 168 0.85 -6.16 -7.94
N LYS A 169 1.47 -7.26 -7.50
CA LYS A 169 1.20 -7.86 -6.19
C LYS A 169 1.41 -6.85 -5.05
N SER A 170 2.48 -6.05 -5.11
CA SER A 170 2.79 -5.05 -4.08
C SER A 170 1.81 -3.88 -4.09
N GLN A 171 1.38 -3.41 -5.27
CA GLN A 171 0.35 -2.37 -5.39
C GLN A 171 -0.99 -2.83 -4.80
N LYS A 172 -1.41 -4.08 -5.06
CA LYS A 172 -2.60 -4.70 -4.44
C LYS A 172 -2.51 -4.70 -2.91
N VAL A 173 -1.34 -5.05 -2.36
CA VAL A 173 -1.10 -5.06 -0.92
C VAL A 173 -1.24 -3.66 -0.33
N ILE A 174 -0.59 -2.64 -0.90
CA ILE A 174 -0.69 -1.25 -0.39
C ILE A 174 -2.14 -0.76 -0.45
N ILE A 175 -2.84 -0.92 -1.57
CA ILE A 175 -4.22 -0.44 -1.71
C ILE A 175 -5.14 -1.13 -0.70
N SER A 176 -4.99 -2.45 -0.51
CA SER A 176 -5.75 -3.21 0.48
C SER A 176 -5.47 -2.74 1.91
N TRP A 177 -4.19 -2.55 2.24
CA TRP A 177 -3.76 -2.04 3.54
C TRP A 177 -4.33 -0.65 3.85
N LEU A 178 -4.21 0.29 2.93
CA LEU A 178 -4.71 1.65 3.13
C LEU A 178 -6.24 1.67 3.27
N ARG A 179 -6.95 0.77 2.59
CA ARG A 179 -8.39 0.61 2.77
C ARG A 179 -8.74 0.08 4.17
N LEU A 180 -8.00 -0.92 4.67
CA LEU A 180 -8.18 -1.43 6.03
C LEU A 180 -7.89 -0.35 7.07
N LEU A 181 -6.84 0.46 6.87
CA LEU A 181 -6.53 1.59 7.74
C LEU A 181 -7.68 2.59 7.79
N VAL A 182 -8.18 3.04 6.63
CA VAL A 182 -9.30 3.99 6.54
C VAL A 182 -10.58 3.44 7.20
N ILE A 183 -10.90 2.16 6.97
CA ILE A 183 -12.05 1.50 7.62
C ILE A 183 -11.86 1.44 9.14
N GLY A 184 -10.68 1.07 9.62
CA GLY A 184 -10.37 1.05 11.04
C GLY A 184 -10.54 2.43 11.70
N LEU A 185 -10.05 3.48 11.06
CA LEU A 185 -10.22 4.86 11.53
C LEU A 185 -11.69 5.30 11.53
N ALA A 186 -12.47 4.89 10.52
CA ALA A 186 -13.90 5.16 10.46
C ALA A 186 -14.67 4.45 11.58
N ILE A 187 -14.33 3.19 11.91
CA ILE A 187 -14.91 2.46 13.04
C ILE A 187 -14.63 3.19 14.35
N ILE A 188 -13.39 3.64 14.55
CA ILE A 188 -13.03 4.45 15.72
C ILE A 188 -13.87 5.72 15.77
N TRP A 189 -13.93 6.47 14.67
CA TRP A 189 -14.70 7.71 14.60
C TRP A 189 -16.19 7.49 14.91
N VAL A 190 -16.81 6.47 14.31
CA VAL A 190 -18.21 6.10 14.57
C VAL A 190 -18.42 5.77 16.04
N SER A 191 -17.52 5.01 16.68
CA SER A 191 -17.67 4.67 18.11
C SER A 191 -17.72 5.89 19.02
N TYR A 192 -16.93 6.94 18.73
CA TYR A 192 -16.96 8.19 19.50
C TYR A 192 -18.14 9.08 19.12
N PHE A 193 -18.54 9.08 17.85
CA PHE A 193 -19.70 9.84 17.40
C PHE A 193 -21.00 9.32 18.05
N LEU A 194 -21.16 8.00 18.14
CA LEU A 194 -22.30 7.37 18.82
C LEU A 194 -22.33 7.68 20.32
N ASN A 195 -21.17 7.82 20.96
CA ASN A 195 -21.09 8.25 22.36
C ASN A 195 -21.67 9.67 22.58
N ILE A 196 -21.71 10.54 21.56
CA ILE A 196 -22.24 11.91 21.69
C ILE A 196 -23.74 11.98 21.45
N ILE A 197 -24.28 11.23 20.48
CA ILE A 197 -25.64 11.44 19.98
C ILE A 197 -26.71 10.80 20.87
N GLU A 198 -26.40 9.68 21.51
CA GLU A 198 -27.45 8.86 22.13
C GLU A 198 -27.23 8.57 23.61
N ASP A 199 -26.08 8.95 24.20
CA ASP A 199 -25.56 8.40 25.47
C ASP A 199 -25.63 6.84 25.55
N ALA A 200 -25.99 6.17 24.44
CA ALA A 200 -26.26 4.75 24.34
C ALA A 200 -24.99 3.91 24.46
N VAL A 201 -23.85 4.55 24.23
CA VAL A 201 -22.53 3.92 24.24
C VAL A 201 -21.68 4.56 25.33
N PRO A 202 -21.30 3.81 26.38
CA PRO A 202 -20.41 4.29 27.43
C PRO A 202 -19.07 4.79 26.87
N TYR A 203 -18.51 5.85 27.45
CA TYR A 203 -17.21 6.41 27.03
C TYR A 203 -16.09 5.36 26.93
N VAL A 204 -16.11 4.36 27.81
CA VAL A 204 -15.15 3.24 27.86
C VAL A 204 -15.10 2.39 26.58
N VAL A 205 -16.16 2.40 25.78
CA VAL A 205 -16.22 1.67 24.51
C VAL A 205 -15.25 2.27 23.48
N GLY A 206 -15.08 3.60 23.47
CA GLY A 206 -14.17 4.27 22.54
C GLY A 206 -12.73 3.75 22.63
N PRO A 207 -12.08 3.78 23.81
CA PRO A 207 -10.73 3.24 24.02
C PRO A 207 -10.60 1.74 23.74
N ILE A 208 -11.63 0.94 24.05
CA ILE A 208 -11.67 -0.49 23.73
C ILE A 208 -11.64 -0.69 22.21
N MET A 209 -12.55 -0.03 21.48
CA MET A 209 -12.61 -0.09 20.02
C MET A 209 -11.30 0.38 19.38
N TYR A 210 -10.73 1.45 19.92
CA TYR A 210 -9.44 1.99 19.50
C TYR A 210 -8.34 0.93 19.63
N SER A 211 -8.25 0.28 20.79
CA SER A 211 -7.25 -0.73 21.09
C SER A 211 -7.39 -1.97 20.20
N MET A 212 -8.63 -2.43 19.96
CA MET A 212 -8.92 -3.54 19.05
C MET A 212 -8.49 -3.22 17.61
N VAL A 213 -8.81 -2.02 17.12
CA VAL A 213 -8.42 -1.58 15.77
C VAL A 213 -6.89 -1.47 15.66
N VAL A 214 -6.22 -0.86 16.63
CA VAL A 214 -4.74 -0.76 16.64
C VAL A 214 -4.10 -2.15 16.63
N TYR A 215 -4.59 -3.07 17.45
CA TYR A 215 -4.09 -4.44 17.49
C TYR A 215 -4.27 -5.14 16.13
N PHE A 216 -5.48 -5.08 15.56
CA PHE A 216 -5.79 -5.68 14.26
C PHE A 216 -4.95 -5.09 13.12
N LEU A 217 -4.82 -3.76 13.06
CA LEU A 217 -4.01 -3.08 12.05
C LEU A 217 -2.53 -3.45 12.19
N SER A 218 -2.01 -3.52 13.42
CA SER A 218 -0.64 -3.94 13.67
C SER A 218 -0.39 -5.37 13.17
N PHE A 219 -1.29 -6.31 13.52
CA PHE A 219 -1.24 -7.68 13.01
C PHE A 219 -1.26 -7.74 11.47
N LYS A 220 -2.17 -7.00 10.83
CA LYS A 220 -2.26 -6.93 9.37
C LYS A 220 -1.04 -6.29 8.73
N ALA A 221 -0.44 -5.29 9.35
CA ALA A 221 0.77 -4.65 8.85
C ALA A 221 1.94 -5.64 8.74
N PHE A 222 2.12 -6.50 9.75
CA PHE A 222 3.12 -7.56 9.73
C PHE A 222 2.76 -8.69 8.76
N GLN A 223 1.51 -9.17 8.78
CA GLN A 223 1.05 -10.24 7.89
C GLN A 223 1.25 -9.87 6.41
N LEU A 224 0.94 -8.63 6.04
CA LEU A 224 1.08 -8.12 4.67
C LEU A 224 2.51 -7.66 4.34
N LYS A 225 3.42 -7.64 5.30
CA LYS A 225 4.77 -7.04 5.21
C LYS A 225 4.74 -5.62 4.65
N VAL A 226 3.69 -4.85 4.96
CA VAL A 226 3.47 -3.55 4.33
C VAL A 226 4.51 -2.52 4.75
N THR A 227 5.13 -2.70 5.91
CA THR A 227 6.15 -1.80 6.43
C THR A 227 7.43 -1.86 5.59
N ASP A 228 7.65 -2.92 4.80
CA ASP A 228 8.79 -3.11 3.91
C ASP A 228 8.57 -2.52 2.51
N ILE A 229 7.39 -1.97 2.26
CA ILE A 229 6.96 -1.46 0.95
C ILE A 229 6.57 0.02 1.12
N ASP A 230 6.82 0.84 0.10
CA ASP A 230 6.43 2.25 0.06
C ASP A 230 5.89 2.65 -1.32
N GLY A 231 5.63 3.95 -1.51
CA GLY A 231 5.11 4.50 -2.75
C GLY A 231 5.98 4.28 -4.00
N SER A 232 7.22 3.80 -3.87
CA SER A 232 8.06 3.44 -5.02
C SER A 232 7.44 2.37 -5.91
N VAL A 233 6.53 1.53 -5.39
CA VAL A 233 5.82 0.53 -6.20
C VAL A 233 4.86 1.14 -7.22
N PHE A 234 4.48 2.40 -7.06
CA PHE A 234 3.67 3.15 -8.02
C PHE A 234 4.51 3.98 -8.99
N LYS A 235 5.85 3.82 -8.95
CA LYS A 235 6.70 4.41 -9.97
C LYS A 235 6.22 3.93 -11.33
N LYS A 236 5.82 4.88 -12.17
CA LYS A 236 5.40 4.62 -13.54
C LYS A 236 6.57 3.92 -14.22
N ASN A 237 6.43 2.62 -14.40
CA ASN A 237 7.39 1.86 -15.15
C ASN A 237 7.13 2.18 -16.62
N ASP A 238 8.15 2.63 -17.34
CA ASP A 238 8.18 2.63 -18.81
C ASP A 238 8.21 1.20 -19.37
N ASP A 239 7.58 0.23 -18.70
CA ASP A 239 7.62 -1.18 -19.10
C ASP A 239 6.94 -1.38 -20.46
N SER A 240 5.99 -0.52 -20.83
CA SER A 240 5.42 -0.52 -22.18
C SER A 240 6.43 -0.05 -23.23
N GLN A 241 7.22 0.99 -22.93
CA GLN A 241 8.29 1.43 -23.83
C GLN A 241 9.43 0.42 -23.88
N LEU A 242 9.76 -0.18 -22.74
CA LEU A 242 10.76 -1.24 -22.64
C LEU A 242 10.31 -2.49 -23.40
N PHE A 243 9.03 -2.87 -23.32
CA PHE A 243 8.49 -3.95 -24.12
C PHE A 243 8.49 -3.60 -25.61
N ALA A 244 8.20 -2.35 -26.00
CA ALA A 244 8.33 -1.92 -27.38
C ALA A 244 9.78 -2.04 -27.88
N GLN A 245 10.77 -1.68 -27.05
CA GLN A 245 12.19 -1.88 -27.36
C GLN A 245 12.55 -3.37 -27.49
N ILE A 246 12.07 -4.22 -26.57
CA ILE A 246 12.26 -5.68 -26.63
C ILE A 246 11.64 -6.24 -27.91
N SER A 247 10.40 -5.85 -28.22
CA SER A 247 9.67 -6.32 -29.39
C SER A 247 10.35 -5.89 -30.68
N LYS A 248 10.89 -4.67 -30.73
CA LYS A 248 11.67 -4.21 -31.89
C LYS A 248 12.89 -5.10 -32.11
N LEU A 249 13.73 -5.27 -31.09
CA LEU A 249 14.95 -6.08 -31.20
C LEU A 249 14.65 -7.56 -31.53
N VAL A 250 13.68 -8.14 -30.85
CA VAL A 250 13.36 -9.56 -31.04
C VAL A 250 12.65 -9.78 -32.37
N VAL A 251 11.58 -9.02 -32.64
CA VAL A 251 10.64 -9.30 -33.74
C VAL A 251 11.01 -8.56 -35.02
N GLU A 252 11.24 -7.24 -34.95
CA GLU A 252 11.54 -6.43 -36.14
C GLU A 252 12.97 -6.68 -36.63
N ASP A 253 13.94 -6.66 -35.71
CA ASP A 253 15.35 -6.92 -36.02
C ASP A 253 15.66 -8.43 -36.07
N LYS A 254 14.65 -9.28 -35.87
CA LYS A 254 14.71 -10.74 -35.96
C LYS A 254 15.80 -11.42 -35.13
N MET A 255 16.18 -10.86 -33.98
CA MET A 255 17.13 -11.52 -33.08
C MET A 255 16.66 -12.91 -32.63
N PHE A 256 15.36 -13.24 -32.73
CA PHE A 256 14.90 -14.61 -32.48
C PHE A 256 15.58 -15.66 -33.38
N LEU A 257 16.18 -15.26 -34.52
CA LEU A 257 16.93 -16.17 -35.40
C LEU A 257 18.33 -16.52 -34.88
N GLU A 258 18.87 -15.74 -33.93
CA GLU A 258 20.17 -16.03 -33.32
C GLU A 258 20.03 -17.25 -32.40
N ALA A 259 20.76 -18.31 -32.68
CA ALA A 259 20.63 -19.57 -31.94
C ALA A 259 21.06 -19.46 -30.47
N ASP A 260 21.99 -18.55 -30.17
CA ASP A 260 22.56 -18.28 -28.85
C ASP A 260 21.86 -17.14 -28.09
N ILE A 261 20.76 -16.59 -28.63
CA ILE A 261 19.99 -15.56 -27.93
C ILE A 261 19.55 -16.08 -26.55
N SER A 262 19.87 -15.30 -25.53
CA SER A 262 19.54 -15.60 -24.14
C SER A 262 18.92 -14.38 -23.48
N LEU A 263 18.18 -14.59 -22.39
CA LEU A 263 17.66 -13.49 -21.58
C LEU A 263 18.80 -12.59 -21.08
N SER A 264 19.98 -13.16 -20.82
CA SER A 264 21.18 -12.44 -20.40
C SER A 264 21.69 -11.51 -21.50
N SER A 265 21.87 -12.02 -22.72
CA SER A 265 22.34 -11.21 -23.86
C SER A 265 21.35 -10.10 -24.20
N LEU A 266 20.04 -10.41 -24.25
CA LEU A 266 19.00 -9.42 -24.50
C LEU A 266 18.96 -8.33 -23.42
N SER A 267 19.06 -8.71 -22.15
CA SER A 267 19.06 -7.75 -21.04
C SER A 267 20.25 -6.78 -21.07
N LYS A 268 21.44 -7.29 -21.46
CA LYS A 268 22.63 -6.47 -21.65
C LYS A 268 22.45 -5.47 -22.79
N LEU A 269 21.89 -5.90 -23.93
CA LEU A 269 21.67 -5.04 -25.08
C LEU A 269 20.72 -3.88 -24.78
N ILE A 270 19.69 -4.14 -23.96
CA ILE A 270 18.70 -3.13 -23.57
C ILE A 270 19.16 -2.29 -22.35
N GLY A 271 20.28 -2.66 -21.71
CA GLY A 271 20.79 -1.97 -20.52
C GLY A 271 19.91 -2.13 -19.28
N LYS A 272 19.23 -3.28 -19.12
CA LYS A 272 18.37 -3.60 -17.96
C LYS A 272 18.81 -4.91 -17.29
N SER A 273 18.33 -5.15 -16.07
CA SER A 273 18.60 -6.43 -15.41
C SER A 273 17.83 -7.58 -16.06
N THR A 274 18.35 -8.81 -15.97
CA THR A 274 17.67 -10.03 -16.42
C THR A 274 16.30 -10.20 -15.74
N GLN A 275 16.23 -9.91 -14.44
CA GLN A 275 14.98 -9.96 -13.68
C GLN A 275 13.94 -8.99 -14.26
N LYS A 276 14.35 -7.75 -14.56
CA LYS A 276 13.42 -6.75 -15.12
C LYS A 276 12.96 -7.10 -16.52
N THR A 277 13.89 -7.56 -17.36
CA THR A 277 13.60 -7.98 -18.74
C THR A 277 12.62 -9.15 -18.76
N SER A 278 12.83 -10.16 -17.90
CA SER A 278 11.92 -11.30 -17.75
C SER A 278 10.54 -10.89 -17.24
N GLU A 279 10.48 -10.02 -16.22
CA GLU A 279 9.23 -9.49 -15.68
C GLU A 279 8.39 -8.82 -16.79
N VAL A 280 9.02 -7.97 -17.61
CA VAL A 280 8.37 -7.24 -18.70
C VAL A 280 7.87 -8.19 -19.79
N ILE A 281 8.68 -9.16 -20.23
CA ILE A 281 8.26 -10.14 -21.24
C ILE A 281 7.05 -10.95 -20.72
N ASN A 282 7.13 -11.48 -19.49
CA ASN A 282 6.03 -12.21 -18.88
C ASN A 282 4.75 -11.36 -18.79
N GLN A 283 4.88 -10.08 -18.43
CA GLN A 283 3.73 -9.18 -18.25
C GLN A 283 3.02 -8.87 -19.57
N TYR A 284 3.77 -8.57 -20.63
CA TYR A 284 3.22 -8.08 -21.90
C TYR A 284 3.00 -9.19 -22.93
N ALA A 285 3.91 -10.15 -23.06
CA ALA A 285 3.76 -11.30 -23.96
C ALA A 285 2.94 -12.45 -23.35
N LYS A 286 2.65 -12.40 -22.03
CA LYS A 286 1.96 -13.49 -21.28
C LYS A 286 2.67 -14.85 -21.38
N GLN A 287 3.98 -14.82 -21.61
CA GLN A 287 4.83 -15.99 -21.84
C GLN A 287 6.20 -15.74 -21.21
N ASN A 288 6.90 -16.81 -20.82
CA ASN A 288 8.30 -16.69 -20.41
C ASN A 288 9.20 -16.39 -21.63
N PHE A 289 10.43 -15.94 -21.38
CA PHE A 289 11.39 -15.58 -22.44
C PHE A 289 11.58 -16.68 -23.50
N ASN A 290 11.77 -17.93 -23.08
CA ASN A 290 12.00 -19.03 -24.03
C ASN A 290 10.77 -19.27 -24.91
N ASP A 291 9.59 -19.22 -24.33
CA ASP A 291 8.33 -19.38 -25.07
C ASP A 291 8.09 -18.20 -26.01
N PHE A 292 8.41 -16.98 -25.58
CA PHE A 292 8.33 -15.79 -26.43
C PHE A 292 9.23 -15.89 -27.66
N ILE A 293 10.51 -16.27 -27.49
CA ILE A 293 11.42 -16.48 -28.62
C ILE A 293 10.94 -17.62 -29.51
N ASN A 294 10.63 -18.78 -28.92
CA ASN A 294 10.20 -19.95 -29.68
C ASN A 294 8.91 -19.70 -30.45
N TYR A 295 7.96 -18.92 -29.92
CA TYR A 295 6.76 -18.54 -30.63
C TYR A 295 7.09 -17.86 -31.96
N HIS A 296 8.00 -16.86 -31.94
CA HIS A 296 8.43 -16.17 -33.16
C HIS A 296 9.23 -17.05 -34.12
N ARG A 297 10.13 -17.90 -33.60
CA ARG A 297 10.83 -18.91 -34.41
C ARG A 297 9.85 -19.85 -35.11
N ILE A 298 8.79 -20.28 -34.43
CA ILE A 298 7.75 -21.12 -35.03
C ILE A 298 6.97 -20.37 -36.10
N GLN A 299 6.60 -19.10 -35.88
CA GLN A 299 5.93 -18.31 -36.93
C GLN A 299 6.80 -18.16 -38.19
N GLU A 300 8.11 -17.93 -38.03
CA GLU A 300 9.01 -17.86 -39.18
C GLU A 300 9.16 -19.23 -39.86
N SER A 301 9.27 -20.32 -39.09
CA SER A 301 9.33 -21.67 -39.66
C SER A 301 8.07 -22.02 -40.47
N LYS A 302 6.88 -21.59 -40.03
CA LYS A 302 5.62 -21.77 -40.76
C LYS A 302 5.64 -21.00 -42.08
N ARG A 303 6.15 -19.77 -42.06
CA ARG A 303 6.33 -18.95 -43.28
C ARG A 303 7.26 -19.67 -44.27
N MET A 304 8.33 -20.28 -43.80
CA MET A 304 9.26 -21.06 -44.63
C MET A 304 8.63 -22.37 -45.16
N LEU A 305 7.88 -23.10 -44.33
CA LEU A 305 7.23 -24.36 -44.70
C LEU A 305 6.14 -24.19 -45.76
N LEU A 306 5.40 -23.07 -45.73
CA LEU A 306 4.30 -22.79 -46.66
C LEU A 306 4.74 -22.00 -47.92
N GLY A 307 5.93 -21.39 -47.90
CA GLY A 307 6.49 -20.70 -49.05
C GLY A 307 7.08 -21.66 -50.10
N ASP A 308 7.47 -21.12 -51.27
CA ASP A 308 8.08 -21.92 -52.35
C ASP A 308 9.34 -22.70 -51.93
N ALA A 309 10.05 -22.21 -50.90
CA ALA A 309 11.17 -22.91 -50.28
C ALA A 309 10.74 -24.20 -49.54
N GLY A 310 9.56 -24.25 -48.92
CA GLY A 310 9.09 -25.40 -48.13
C GLY A 310 8.95 -26.70 -48.93
N LYS A 311 8.77 -26.62 -50.26
CA LYS A 311 8.63 -27.79 -51.15
C LYS A 311 9.94 -28.54 -51.38
N ASN A 312 11.09 -27.87 -51.22
CA ASN A 312 12.41 -28.44 -51.56
C ASN A 312 13.38 -28.50 -50.36
N TYR A 313 13.07 -27.88 -49.23
CA TYR A 313 13.95 -27.85 -48.06
C TYR A 313 13.67 -28.97 -47.07
N LYS A 314 14.73 -29.55 -46.50
CA LYS A 314 14.61 -30.48 -45.38
C LYS A 314 14.08 -29.73 -44.15
N ILE A 315 13.16 -30.34 -43.41
CA ILE A 315 12.61 -29.78 -42.15
C ILE A 315 13.74 -29.42 -41.15
N SER A 316 14.82 -30.19 -41.14
CA SER A 316 16.01 -29.88 -40.34
C SER A 316 16.65 -28.54 -40.71
N THR A 317 16.71 -28.22 -42.01
CA THR A 317 17.25 -26.94 -42.49
C THR A 317 16.35 -25.79 -42.04
N ILE A 318 15.03 -25.92 -42.20
CA ILE A 318 14.06 -24.92 -41.73
C ILE A 318 14.17 -24.71 -40.21
N ALA A 319 14.38 -25.77 -39.44
CA ALA A 319 14.55 -25.67 -38.00
C ALA A 319 15.78 -24.81 -37.64
N PHE A 320 16.93 -25.07 -38.27
CA PHE A 320 18.15 -24.30 -38.03
C PHE A 320 18.05 -22.87 -38.56
N ASP A 321 17.48 -22.66 -39.74
CA ASP A 321 17.28 -21.33 -40.34
C ASP A 321 16.26 -20.49 -39.57
N SER A 322 15.38 -21.12 -38.80
CA SER A 322 14.46 -20.46 -37.87
C SER A 322 15.10 -20.19 -36.49
N GLY A 323 16.40 -20.45 -36.32
CA GLY A 323 17.16 -20.13 -35.12
C GLY A 323 17.18 -21.22 -34.03
N PHE A 324 16.67 -22.43 -34.28
CA PHE A 324 16.78 -23.51 -33.30
C PHE A 324 18.18 -24.14 -33.32
N SER A 325 18.74 -24.45 -32.15
CA SER A 325 20.04 -25.14 -32.03
C SER A 325 19.94 -26.66 -32.20
N SER A 326 18.73 -27.23 -32.14
CA SER A 326 18.52 -28.68 -32.34
C SER A 326 17.12 -29.00 -32.89
N LEU A 327 17.03 -30.08 -33.68
CA LEU A 327 15.77 -30.56 -34.22
C LEU A 327 14.78 -31.02 -33.13
N SER A 328 15.29 -31.54 -32.01
CA SER A 328 14.46 -31.94 -30.87
C SER A 328 13.73 -30.73 -30.26
N SER A 329 14.47 -29.64 -30.00
CA SER A 329 13.89 -28.39 -29.46
C SER A 329 12.85 -27.78 -30.40
N PHE A 330 13.12 -27.80 -31.72
CA PHE A 330 12.19 -27.36 -32.74
C PHE A 330 10.89 -28.18 -32.72
N ASN A 331 10.99 -29.51 -32.77
CA ASN A 331 9.81 -30.39 -32.78
C ASN A 331 8.95 -30.22 -31.53
N SER A 332 9.56 -30.08 -30.35
CA SER A 332 8.84 -29.83 -29.10
C SER A 332 8.13 -28.47 -29.11
N ALA A 333 8.79 -27.42 -29.58
CA ALA A 333 8.20 -26.09 -29.68
C ALA A 333 7.05 -26.05 -30.71
N PHE A 334 7.26 -26.64 -31.91
CA PHE A 334 6.26 -26.68 -32.96
C PHE A 334 4.99 -27.39 -32.49
N LYS A 335 5.15 -28.56 -31.84
CA LYS A 335 4.02 -29.29 -31.27
C LYS A 335 3.33 -28.51 -30.15
N LYS A 336 4.08 -27.79 -29.31
CA LYS A 336 3.53 -26.96 -28.23
C LYS A 336 2.65 -25.82 -28.76
N PHE A 337 3.10 -25.10 -29.79
CA PHE A 337 2.41 -23.91 -30.29
C PHE A 337 1.35 -24.21 -31.35
N GLU A 338 1.54 -25.23 -32.18
CA GLU A 338 0.64 -25.53 -33.32
C GLU A 338 -0.14 -26.85 -33.14
N GLY A 339 0.14 -27.63 -32.10
CA GLY A 339 -0.56 -28.89 -31.80
C GLY A 339 -0.26 -30.05 -32.76
N THR A 340 0.63 -29.88 -33.73
CA THR A 340 0.97 -30.88 -34.75
C THR A 340 2.48 -30.95 -35.01
N THR A 341 2.91 -31.89 -35.85
CA THR A 341 4.32 -32.01 -36.26
C THR A 341 4.61 -31.11 -37.48
N PRO A 342 5.85 -30.61 -37.63
CA PRO A 342 6.24 -29.84 -38.81
C PRO A 342 5.96 -30.57 -40.12
N SER A 343 6.21 -31.88 -40.18
CA SER A 343 5.95 -32.73 -41.36
C SER A 343 4.47 -32.87 -41.71
N SER A 344 3.60 -32.88 -40.70
CA SER A 344 2.15 -32.89 -40.91
C SER A 344 1.66 -31.53 -41.35
N TYR A 345 2.27 -30.46 -40.82
CA TYR A 345 1.93 -29.07 -41.17
C TYR A 345 2.29 -28.74 -42.62
N SER A 346 3.46 -29.17 -43.10
CA SER A 346 3.93 -28.91 -44.47
C SER A 346 3.14 -29.62 -45.57
N LYS A 347 2.30 -30.59 -45.20
CA LYS A 347 1.44 -31.35 -46.14
C LYS A 347 0.03 -30.77 -46.25
N ARG A 348 -0.30 -29.77 -45.44
CA ARG A 348 -1.52 -28.99 -45.54
C ARG A 348 -1.29 -27.86 -46.53
#